data_AF-F0ZYF2-F1
#
_entry.id   AF-F0ZYF2-F1
#
_cell.length_a   1.000
_cell.length_b   1.000
_cell.length_c   1.000
_cell.angle_alpha   90.00
_cell.angle_beta   90.00
_cell.angle_gamma   90.00
#
_symmetry.space_group_name_H-M   'P 1'
#
loop_
_entity.id
_entity.type
_entity.pdbx_description
1 polymer ?
#
loop_
_entity_poly.entity_id
_entity_poly.type
_entity_poly.pdbx_seq_one_letter_code
_entity_poly.pdbx_strand_id
1 'polypeptide(L)'
;MDELLSSLINFQVNEELKNSSNISDRLLYKVWNNIFLRNEIHKHILKFIEHSVVDFDRYYQFKDKSYIKTLEWDGDTLPDKNKFPPFLTNLYLYRFNKMLTPTTLPNTITTLTFGNVFNKVVKPGTLPNSLTTLTFGYDFNQVVLPGTLPNSLTTLTFGYNFNQVVPPGTLPNSFTNLTFGECFNQVVPPGTFPNSLTTLTFGECFNQVILPGTLPNNLTTLTFGEGFNQVVLPGSIPNNLTTLTFGDYFNQVVLPGTLPNSLTTLTFGNKFNQVVPPGTLPNSLTTLTYGYYFNHVVPPGSLPNSLTTLTFGSGFNQVVPHGTLPKSLTTLTFGYYFNQAVLPGTLPNSLTILTFGYDFNQEVIHETLPNSLTTLKFGYNFNQEVLPGILPNSLTTLTFGHYFNQVVLPGTLPINLTTLTFGDCFNQVVPPGTLPNNLKTLTFGDYFNQVVLPGTLPNSLTTLTFGEGFKQIILPGTLPNSLTTLKIGYYFNQIVLPGTLPNSLTTLTFDYRFNQVVLSGILPNSLTKLTFGRDFDQVVPPGTLPNNLATLTFGYYFNQVILPGTLPNNLTTLTFGYNFNQVVLPGTLPNSITKLTFGYGFNQVVPPGLFKINYSHD
;
A
#
# COMPACT_ATOMS: atom_id res chain seq x y z
N MET A 1 -27.90 -3.10 0.42
CA MET A 1 -28.44 -4.46 0.58
C MET A 1 -29.86 -4.53 0.03
N ASP A 2 -30.76 -3.63 0.44
CA ASP A 2 -32.20 -3.66 0.07
C ASP A 2 -32.52 -3.45 -1.42
N GLU A 3 -31.74 -2.64 -2.16
CA GLU A 3 -31.91 -2.48 -3.61
C GLU A 3 -31.57 -3.76 -4.39
N LEU A 4 -30.47 -4.43 -4.03
CA LEU A 4 -30.03 -5.71 -4.59
C LEU A 4 -31.05 -6.83 -4.28
N LEU A 5 -31.63 -6.80 -3.08
CA LEU A 5 -32.69 -7.71 -2.65
C LEU A 5 -34.02 -7.49 -3.38
N SER A 6 -34.41 -6.24 -3.65
CA SER A 6 -35.64 -5.97 -4.43
C SER A 6 -35.51 -6.43 -5.89
N SER A 7 -34.30 -6.37 -6.46
CA SER A 7 -34.02 -6.83 -7.82
C SER A 7 -34.18 -8.35 -8.00
N LEU A 8 -33.93 -9.14 -6.95
CA LEU A 8 -34.11 -10.60 -6.95
C LEU A 8 -35.59 -11.03 -7.04
N ILE A 9 -36.55 -10.20 -6.57
CA ILE A 9 -38.00 -10.48 -6.69
C ILE A 9 -38.46 -10.41 -8.15
N ASN A 10 -37.90 -9.47 -8.91
CA ASN A 10 -38.24 -9.23 -10.30
C ASN A 10 -37.30 -9.94 -11.29
N PHE A 11 -36.31 -10.68 -10.77
CA PHE A 11 -35.39 -11.47 -11.59
C PHE A 11 -36.16 -12.63 -12.23
N GLN A 12 -36.45 -12.52 -13.52
CA GLN A 12 -36.96 -13.63 -14.32
C GLN A 12 -35.79 -14.50 -14.77
N VAL A 13 -35.90 -15.80 -14.50
CA VAL A 13 -34.92 -16.79 -14.94
C VAL A 13 -35.04 -16.96 -16.45
N ASN A 14 -33.90 -16.99 -17.14
CA ASN A 14 -33.79 -17.03 -18.61
C ASN A 14 -34.75 -18.08 -19.24
N GLU A 15 -35.53 -17.68 -20.24
CA GLU A 15 -36.47 -18.54 -20.99
C GLU A 15 -35.79 -19.75 -21.62
N GLU A 16 -34.48 -19.68 -21.89
CA GLU A 16 -33.71 -20.82 -22.40
C GLU A 16 -33.71 -22.02 -21.43
N LEU A 17 -33.85 -21.78 -20.12
CA LEU A 17 -33.91 -22.85 -19.11
C LEU A 17 -35.21 -23.66 -19.18
N LYS A 18 -36.27 -23.11 -19.79
CA LYS A 18 -37.54 -23.81 -20.02
C LYS A 18 -37.37 -25.05 -20.91
N ASN A 19 -36.43 -24.97 -21.86
CA ASN A 19 -36.13 -26.02 -22.83
C ASN A 19 -34.75 -26.64 -22.61
N SER A 20 -34.06 -26.33 -21.50
CA SER A 20 -32.78 -26.95 -21.15
C SER A 20 -32.94 -28.47 -21.13
N SER A 21 -31.94 -29.20 -21.62
CA SER A 21 -31.92 -30.66 -21.57
C SER A 21 -31.79 -31.19 -20.13
N ASN A 22 -31.24 -30.38 -19.22
CA ASN A 22 -31.13 -30.68 -17.79
C ASN A 22 -32.47 -30.49 -17.08
N ILE A 23 -32.93 -31.52 -16.36
CA ILE A 23 -34.21 -31.48 -15.66
C ILE A 23 -34.25 -30.48 -14.49
N SER A 24 -33.11 -30.25 -13.82
CA SER A 24 -33.01 -29.30 -12.71
C SER A 24 -33.25 -27.88 -13.18
N ASP A 25 -32.76 -27.53 -14.37
CA ASP A 25 -32.93 -26.21 -14.98
C ASP A 25 -34.40 -25.93 -15.30
N ARG A 26 -35.09 -26.91 -15.90
CA ARG A 26 -36.52 -26.80 -16.22
C ARG A 26 -37.37 -26.69 -14.95
N LEU A 27 -37.00 -27.41 -13.89
CA LEU A 27 -37.66 -27.32 -12.58
C LEU A 27 -37.41 -25.95 -11.93
N LEU A 28 -36.17 -25.45 -11.95
CA LEU A 28 -35.83 -24.11 -11.45
C LEU A 28 -36.64 -23.04 -12.20
N TYR A 29 -36.72 -23.12 -13.53
CA TYR A 29 -37.54 -22.20 -14.34
C TYR A 29 -39.02 -22.24 -13.92
N LYS A 30 -39.60 -23.43 -13.72
CA LYS A 30 -41.00 -23.56 -13.27
C LYS A 30 -41.23 -23.03 -11.86
N VAL A 31 -40.34 -23.34 -10.91
CA VAL A 31 -40.45 -22.92 -9.51
C VAL A 31 -40.26 -21.40 -9.40
N TRP A 32 -39.24 -20.85 -10.06
CA TRP A 32 -38.90 -19.44 -9.96
C TRP A 32 -39.92 -18.52 -10.66
N ASN A 33 -40.54 -18.97 -11.75
CA ASN A 33 -41.61 -18.20 -12.41
C ASN A 33 -42.95 -18.26 -11.68
N ASN A 34 -43.13 -19.15 -10.71
CA ASN A 34 -44.27 -19.10 -9.79
C ASN A 34 -44.07 -17.98 -8.76
N ILE A 35 -44.90 -16.94 -8.83
CA ILE A 35 -44.78 -15.74 -7.99
C ILE A 35 -44.84 -16.08 -6.49
N PHE A 36 -45.71 -17.01 -6.08
CA PHE A 36 -45.83 -17.41 -4.68
C PHE A 36 -44.57 -18.11 -4.18
N LEU A 37 -44.10 -19.13 -4.92
CA LEU A 37 -42.89 -19.86 -4.55
C LEU A 37 -41.66 -18.95 -4.57
N ARG A 38 -41.55 -18.04 -5.53
CA ARG A 38 -40.46 -17.05 -5.60
C ARG A 38 -40.46 -16.13 -4.39
N ASN A 39 -41.63 -15.64 -3.97
CA ASN A 39 -41.74 -14.80 -2.77
C ASN A 39 -41.35 -15.56 -1.50
N GLU A 40 -41.74 -16.83 -1.35
CA GLU A 40 -41.30 -17.64 -0.21
C GLU A 40 -39.80 -17.93 -0.25
N ILE A 41 -39.23 -18.26 -1.42
CA ILE A 41 -37.77 -18.41 -1.58
C ILE A 41 -37.06 -17.12 -1.16
N HIS A 42 -37.55 -15.97 -1.61
CA HIS A 42 -36.95 -14.69 -1.27
C HIS A 42 -36.99 -14.39 0.24
N LYS A 43 -38.10 -14.68 0.91
CA LYS A 43 -38.21 -14.57 2.37
C LYS A 43 -37.15 -15.41 3.09
N HIS A 44 -36.86 -16.62 2.59
CA HIS A 44 -35.78 -17.44 3.14
C HIS A 44 -34.37 -16.91 2.83
N ILE A 45 -34.16 -16.32 1.64
CA ILE A 45 -32.90 -15.64 1.27
C ILE A 45 -32.65 -14.44 2.20
N LEU A 46 -33.67 -13.62 2.45
CA LEU A 46 -33.59 -12.49 3.37
C LEU A 46 -33.20 -12.93 4.78
N LYS A 47 -33.86 -13.98 5.30
CA LYS A 47 -33.49 -14.59 6.58
C LYS A 47 -32.04 -15.07 6.58
N PHE A 48 -31.58 -15.71 5.50
CA PHE A 48 -30.18 -16.16 5.41
C PHE A 48 -29.21 -14.99 5.45
N ILE A 49 -29.50 -13.92 4.74
CA ILE A 49 -28.66 -12.72 4.74
C ILE A 49 -28.64 -12.06 6.13
N GLU A 50 -29.81 -11.83 6.71
CA GLU A 50 -29.98 -11.12 7.98
C GLU A 50 -29.38 -11.89 9.17
N HIS A 51 -29.40 -13.22 9.09
CA HIS A 51 -29.13 -14.09 10.25
C HIS A 51 -27.92 -15.02 10.04
N SER A 52 -27.13 -14.80 8.99
CA SER A 52 -25.97 -15.63 8.66
C SER A 52 -24.85 -15.58 9.71
N VAL A 53 -24.73 -14.48 10.46
CA VAL A 53 -23.71 -14.28 11.49
C VAL A 53 -24.40 -14.01 12.82
N VAL A 54 -24.06 -14.80 13.86
CA VAL A 54 -24.68 -14.70 15.18
C VAL A 54 -23.62 -14.86 16.28
N ASP A 55 -23.74 -14.04 17.32
CA ASP A 55 -22.95 -14.13 18.56
C ASP A 55 -23.58 -15.08 19.60
N PHE A 56 -22.78 -15.51 20.57
CA PHE A 56 -23.18 -16.49 21.57
C PHE A 56 -24.32 -16.02 22.47
N ASP A 57 -24.29 -14.77 22.90
CA ASP A 57 -25.27 -14.19 23.82
C ASP A 57 -26.69 -14.29 23.24
N ARG A 58 -26.81 -14.16 21.92
CA ARG A 58 -28.09 -14.28 21.22
C ARG A 58 -28.43 -15.71 20.79
N TYR A 59 -27.45 -16.62 20.70
CA TYR A 59 -27.63 -17.95 20.12
C TYR A 59 -28.79 -18.75 20.73
N TYR A 60 -28.93 -18.77 22.05
CA TYR A 60 -30.00 -19.56 22.68
C TYR A 60 -31.40 -18.97 22.44
N GLN A 61 -31.50 -17.65 22.36
CA GLN A 61 -32.73 -16.89 22.17
C GLN A 61 -33.10 -16.72 20.69
N PHE A 62 -32.16 -17.06 19.79
CA PHE A 62 -32.33 -16.89 18.36
C PHE A 62 -33.32 -17.90 17.77
N LYS A 63 -34.37 -17.41 17.10
CA LYS A 63 -35.44 -18.26 16.55
C LYS A 63 -35.04 -18.92 15.22
N ASP A 64 -34.33 -18.18 14.37
CA ASP A 64 -33.99 -18.58 13.01
C ASP A 64 -32.60 -19.25 12.94
N LYS A 65 -32.30 -20.19 13.86
CA LYS A 65 -30.97 -20.83 13.96
C LYS A 65 -30.57 -21.57 12.69
N SER A 66 -31.53 -22.06 11.92
CA SER A 66 -31.27 -22.84 10.71
C SER A 66 -30.50 -22.06 9.64
N TYR A 67 -30.49 -20.72 9.69
CA TYR A 67 -29.86 -19.87 8.68
C TYR A 67 -28.45 -19.41 9.04
N ILE A 68 -27.95 -19.77 10.23
CA ILE A 68 -26.63 -19.35 10.71
C ILE A 68 -25.54 -20.09 9.93
N LYS A 69 -24.61 -19.33 9.36
CA LYS A 69 -23.42 -19.84 8.64
C LYS A 69 -22.13 -19.60 9.43
N THR A 70 -22.10 -18.54 10.23
CA THR A 70 -20.99 -18.15 11.10
C THR A 70 -21.50 -17.97 12.52
N LEU A 71 -20.87 -18.67 13.46
CA LEU A 71 -21.20 -18.61 14.87
C LEU A 71 -19.97 -18.19 15.67
N GLU A 72 -20.11 -17.11 16.44
CA GLU A 72 -19.12 -16.69 17.41
C GLU A 72 -19.55 -17.19 18.79
N TRP A 73 -18.83 -18.18 19.30
CA TRP A 73 -19.14 -18.85 20.56
C TRP A 73 -18.29 -18.30 21.69
N ASP A 74 -18.94 -17.76 22.72
CA ASP A 74 -18.31 -17.16 23.88
C ASP A 74 -18.71 -17.87 25.19
N GLY A 75 -18.58 -19.20 25.17
CA GLY A 75 -18.84 -20.06 26.30
C GLY A 75 -17.80 -21.18 26.41
N ASP A 76 -17.66 -21.76 27.62
CA ASP A 76 -16.74 -22.86 27.87
C ASP A 76 -17.34 -24.25 27.58
N THR A 77 -18.65 -24.32 27.37
CA THR A 77 -19.39 -25.54 27.02
C THR A 77 -19.97 -25.42 25.61
N LEU A 78 -20.00 -26.51 24.84
CA LEU A 78 -20.59 -26.56 23.50
C LEU A 78 -21.84 -27.46 23.51
N PRO A 79 -22.84 -27.18 22.67
CA PRO A 79 -23.99 -28.06 22.52
C PRO A 79 -23.58 -29.35 21.79
N ASP A 80 -24.43 -30.39 21.87
CA ASP A 80 -24.24 -31.60 21.06
C ASP A 80 -24.16 -31.24 19.56
N LYS A 81 -23.35 -31.97 18.78
CA LYS A 81 -23.15 -31.68 17.35
C LYS A 81 -24.46 -31.54 16.55
N ASN A 82 -25.52 -32.27 16.94
CA ASN A 82 -26.82 -32.26 16.24
C ASN A 82 -27.66 -31.01 16.57
N LYS A 83 -27.25 -30.20 17.55
CA LYS A 83 -27.91 -28.96 17.94
C LYS A 83 -27.30 -27.72 17.29
N PHE A 84 -26.21 -27.87 16.54
CA PHE A 84 -25.67 -26.77 15.75
C PHE A 84 -26.55 -26.49 14.52
N PRO A 85 -26.48 -25.26 13.98
CA PRO A 85 -27.12 -24.93 12.71
C PRO A 85 -26.68 -25.86 11.57
N PRO A 86 -27.60 -26.30 10.70
CA PRO A 86 -27.31 -27.22 9.60
C PRO A 86 -26.41 -26.61 8.51
N PHE A 87 -26.35 -25.28 8.40
CA PHE A 87 -25.49 -24.57 7.44
C PHE A 87 -24.27 -23.92 8.09
N LEU A 88 -23.94 -24.28 9.34
CA LEU A 88 -22.78 -23.74 10.05
C LEU A 88 -21.49 -24.19 9.37
N THR A 89 -20.77 -23.26 8.77
CA THR A 89 -19.46 -23.52 8.14
C THR A 89 -18.31 -22.87 8.90
N ASN A 90 -18.54 -21.76 9.59
CA ASN A 90 -17.51 -21.03 10.34
C ASN A 90 -17.85 -21.00 11.83
N LEU A 91 -16.94 -21.49 12.66
CA LEU A 91 -17.09 -21.48 14.11
C LEU A 91 -15.88 -20.81 14.75
N TYR A 92 -16.13 -19.74 15.50
CA TYR A 92 -15.12 -19.07 16.31
C TYR A 92 -15.39 -19.35 17.79
N LEU A 93 -14.40 -19.82 18.55
CA LEU A 93 -14.53 -20.25 19.94
C LEU A 93 -13.72 -19.34 20.87
N TYR A 94 -14.30 -18.22 21.32
CA TYR A 94 -13.58 -17.12 21.99
C TYR A 94 -12.94 -17.53 23.33
N ARG A 95 -13.73 -18.06 24.27
CA ARG A 95 -13.28 -18.48 25.62
C ARG A 95 -13.28 -20.00 25.85
N PHE A 96 -13.43 -20.80 24.79
CA PHE A 96 -13.49 -22.26 24.92
C PHE A 96 -12.15 -22.85 25.38
N ASN A 97 -12.15 -23.60 26.48
CA ASN A 97 -10.94 -24.25 27.00
C ASN A 97 -11.23 -25.64 27.60
N LYS A 98 -12.02 -26.45 26.89
CA LYS A 98 -12.32 -27.85 27.24
C LYS A 98 -11.77 -28.81 26.19
N MET A 99 -11.68 -30.09 26.53
CA MET A 99 -11.30 -31.11 25.56
C MET A 99 -12.43 -31.34 24.56
N LEU A 100 -12.10 -31.40 23.27
CA LEU A 100 -13.03 -31.84 22.24
C LEU A 100 -13.27 -33.36 22.33
N THR A 101 -14.48 -33.78 21.98
CA THR A 101 -14.86 -35.18 21.78
C THR A 101 -15.34 -35.38 20.32
N PRO A 102 -15.35 -36.62 19.80
CA PRO A 102 -15.86 -36.90 18.45
C PRO A 102 -17.34 -36.52 18.21
N THR A 103 -18.08 -36.20 19.26
CA THR A 103 -19.47 -35.73 19.19
C THR A 103 -19.62 -34.22 19.37
N THR A 104 -18.53 -33.48 19.53
CA THR A 104 -18.58 -32.04 19.86
C THR A 104 -18.83 -31.17 18.63
N LEU A 105 -18.23 -31.48 17.47
CA LEU A 105 -18.26 -30.62 16.29
C LEU A 105 -18.96 -31.31 15.09
N PRO A 106 -19.86 -30.64 14.36
CA PRO A 106 -20.49 -31.19 13.15
C PRO A 106 -19.55 -31.14 11.93
N ASN A 107 -19.75 -32.08 11.00
CA ASN A 107 -19.03 -32.16 9.70
C ASN A 107 -19.48 -31.12 8.66
N THR A 108 -20.22 -30.09 9.08
CA THR A 108 -20.53 -28.93 8.23
C THR A 108 -19.48 -27.83 8.35
N ILE A 109 -18.68 -27.84 9.43
CA ILE A 109 -17.67 -26.82 9.72
C ILE A 109 -16.47 -26.98 8.77
N THR A 110 -16.16 -25.92 8.04
CA THR A 110 -14.99 -25.81 7.17
C THR A 110 -13.91 -24.91 7.77
N THR A 111 -14.29 -23.98 8.64
CA THR A 111 -13.39 -23.03 9.31
C THR A 111 -13.60 -23.08 10.81
N LEU A 112 -12.54 -23.38 11.56
CA LEU A 112 -12.55 -23.40 13.02
C LEU A 112 -11.44 -22.51 13.56
N THR A 113 -11.81 -21.57 14.42
CA THR A 113 -10.86 -20.71 15.12
C THR A 113 -11.03 -20.86 16.62
N PHE A 114 -9.96 -21.25 17.30
CA PHE A 114 -9.89 -21.17 18.75
C PHE A 114 -9.40 -19.79 19.16
N GLY A 115 -10.09 -19.17 20.13
CA GLY A 115 -9.67 -17.93 20.75
C GLY A 115 -8.49 -18.12 21.69
N ASN A 116 -8.12 -17.04 22.38
CA ASN A 116 -6.81 -16.92 23.01
C ASN A 116 -6.53 -17.93 24.11
N VAL A 117 -7.55 -18.42 24.82
CA VAL A 117 -7.38 -19.21 26.06
C VAL A 117 -7.37 -20.73 25.84
N PHE A 118 -7.61 -21.22 24.61
CA PHE A 118 -7.69 -22.65 24.34
C PHE A 118 -6.30 -23.30 24.45
N ASN A 119 -6.12 -24.20 25.41
CA ASN A 119 -4.85 -24.90 25.61
C ASN A 119 -5.08 -26.35 26.05
N LYS A 120 -5.89 -27.10 25.29
CA LYS A 120 -6.19 -28.52 25.53
C LYS A 120 -5.73 -29.39 24.36
N VAL A 121 -5.34 -30.63 24.67
CA VAL A 121 -4.93 -31.61 23.66
C VAL A 121 -6.09 -31.91 22.72
N VAL A 122 -5.84 -31.80 21.42
CA VAL A 122 -6.78 -32.20 20.35
C VAL A 122 -6.47 -33.64 19.95
N LYS A 123 -7.40 -34.55 20.20
CA LYS A 123 -7.22 -35.98 19.92
C LYS A 123 -7.59 -36.32 18.45
N PRO A 124 -6.99 -37.36 17.85
CA PRO A 124 -7.43 -37.90 16.57
C PRO A 124 -8.94 -38.14 16.51
N GLY A 125 -9.56 -37.75 15.39
CA GLY A 125 -11.01 -37.90 15.16
C GLY A 125 -11.92 -36.91 15.91
N THR A 126 -11.38 -35.91 16.61
CA THR A 126 -12.20 -34.86 17.26
C THR A 126 -12.47 -33.64 16.38
N LEU A 127 -11.66 -33.41 15.36
CA LEU A 127 -11.87 -32.36 14.36
C LEU A 127 -12.76 -32.86 13.21
N PRO A 128 -13.63 -32.01 12.64
CA PRO A 128 -14.47 -32.36 11.49
C PRO A 128 -13.66 -32.75 10.25
N ASN A 129 -14.10 -33.78 9.52
CA ASN A 129 -13.46 -34.21 8.27
C ASN A 129 -13.65 -33.22 7.10
N SER A 130 -14.51 -32.23 7.26
CA SER A 130 -14.77 -31.14 6.31
C SER A 130 -13.87 -29.93 6.53
N LEU A 131 -13.05 -29.92 7.58
CA LEU A 131 -12.30 -28.75 8.01
C LEU A 131 -11.18 -28.43 7.02
N THR A 132 -11.19 -27.23 6.45
CA THR A 132 -10.18 -26.73 5.52
C THR A 132 -9.25 -25.71 6.17
N THR A 133 -9.74 -24.96 7.16
CA THR A 133 -8.98 -23.91 7.85
C THR A 133 -9.07 -24.09 9.36
N LEU A 134 -7.91 -24.13 10.03
CA LEU A 134 -7.80 -24.24 11.48
C LEU A 134 -6.85 -23.17 12.03
N THR A 135 -7.32 -22.40 13.00
CA THR A 135 -6.51 -21.40 13.70
C THR A 135 -6.52 -21.68 15.20
N PHE A 136 -5.33 -21.82 15.79
CA PHE A 136 -5.15 -21.85 17.24
C PHE A 136 -4.83 -20.44 17.77
N GLY A 137 -5.47 -20.06 18.87
CA GLY A 137 -5.26 -18.77 19.52
C GLY A 137 -3.99 -18.71 20.37
N TYR A 138 -3.81 -17.58 21.06
CA TYR A 138 -2.60 -17.16 21.76
C TYR A 138 -1.97 -18.24 22.69
N ASP A 139 -2.74 -18.88 23.57
CA ASP A 139 -2.25 -19.79 24.62
C ASP A 139 -2.03 -21.24 24.19
N PHE A 140 -2.41 -21.63 22.97
CA PHE A 140 -2.33 -23.02 22.56
C PHE A 140 -0.87 -23.49 22.49
N ASN A 141 -0.49 -24.42 23.36
CA ASN A 141 0.87 -24.95 23.45
C ASN A 141 0.85 -26.46 23.76
N GLN A 142 0.04 -27.22 23.02
CA GLN A 142 -0.07 -28.67 23.15
C GLN A 142 0.48 -29.38 21.91
N VAL A 143 1.02 -30.58 22.09
CA VAL A 143 1.54 -31.40 20.98
C VAL A 143 0.38 -31.82 20.06
N VAL A 144 0.56 -31.64 18.75
CA VAL A 144 -0.38 -32.14 17.73
C VAL A 144 0.18 -33.46 17.17
N LEU A 145 -0.50 -34.57 17.48
CA LEU A 145 -0.06 -35.91 17.08
C LEU A 145 -0.47 -36.24 15.63
N PRO A 146 0.23 -37.19 14.97
CA PRO A 146 -0.20 -37.73 13.69
C PRO A 146 -1.64 -38.24 13.71
N GLY A 147 -2.41 -37.92 12.66
CA GLY A 147 -3.84 -38.26 12.56
C GLY A 147 -4.78 -37.32 13.33
N THR A 148 -4.28 -36.30 14.04
CA THR A 148 -5.13 -35.27 14.66
C THR A 148 -5.73 -34.31 13.62
N LEU A 149 -4.95 -33.90 12.62
CA LEU A 149 -5.39 -32.96 11.58
C LEU A 149 -6.10 -33.71 10.45
N PRO A 150 -7.28 -33.27 9.99
CA PRO A 150 -8.01 -33.93 8.91
C PRO A 150 -7.33 -33.71 7.55
N ASN A 151 -7.45 -34.69 6.63
CA ASN A 151 -6.83 -34.64 5.30
C ASN A 151 -7.40 -33.53 4.38
N SER A 152 -8.55 -32.95 4.73
CA SER A 152 -9.14 -31.79 4.04
C SER A 152 -8.46 -30.46 4.39
N LEU A 153 -7.62 -30.43 5.43
CA LEU A 153 -7.06 -29.20 5.98
C LEU A 153 -6.02 -28.62 5.01
N THR A 154 -6.22 -27.39 4.58
CA THR A 154 -5.34 -26.67 3.65
C THR A 154 -4.60 -25.52 4.33
N THR A 155 -5.17 -24.96 5.40
CA THR A 155 -4.62 -23.81 6.15
C THR A 155 -4.60 -24.11 7.64
N LEU A 156 -3.44 -23.88 8.28
CA LEU A 156 -3.19 -24.07 9.70
C LEU A 156 -2.34 -22.92 10.19
N THR A 157 -2.85 -22.23 11.20
CA THR A 157 -2.14 -21.15 11.88
C THR A 157 -1.99 -21.50 13.35
N PHE A 158 -0.74 -21.53 13.83
CA PHE A 158 -0.45 -21.64 15.25
C PHE A 158 -0.41 -20.25 15.89
N GLY A 159 -0.95 -20.14 17.10
CA GLY A 159 -0.93 -18.91 17.88
C GLY A 159 0.41 -18.63 18.54
N TYR A 160 0.48 -17.49 19.22
CA TYR A 160 1.71 -16.90 19.79
C TYR A 160 2.56 -17.88 20.62
N ASN A 161 1.98 -18.58 21.60
CA ASN A 161 2.71 -19.41 22.56
C ASN A 161 3.05 -20.82 22.06
N PHE A 162 2.68 -21.20 20.84
CA PHE A 162 2.91 -22.56 20.36
C PHE A 162 4.41 -22.85 20.23
N ASN A 163 4.92 -23.76 21.04
CA ASN A 163 6.33 -24.15 21.05
C ASN A 163 6.49 -25.66 21.34
N GLN A 164 5.68 -26.49 20.68
CA GLN A 164 5.75 -27.94 20.78
C GLN A 164 6.34 -28.56 19.51
N VAL A 165 6.94 -29.75 19.65
CA VAL A 165 7.46 -30.52 18.51
C VAL A 165 6.30 -30.85 17.56
N VAL A 166 6.59 -30.83 16.25
CA VAL A 166 5.69 -31.30 15.19
C VAL A 166 6.24 -32.61 14.64
N PRO A 167 5.75 -33.77 15.11
CA PRO A 167 6.22 -35.07 14.64
C PRO A 167 5.99 -35.27 13.13
N PRO A 168 6.83 -36.07 12.45
CA PRO A 168 6.57 -36.53 11.08
C PRO A 168 5.18 -37.17 10.95
N GLY A 169 4.47 -36.83 9.87
CA GLY A 169 3.10 -37.29 9.61
C GLY A 169 2.00 -36.51 10.36
N THR A 170 2.33 -35.49 11.15
CA THR A 170 1.33 -34.58 11.76
C THR A 170 0.65 -33.70 10.72
N LEU A 171 1.41 -33.15 9.76
CA LEU A 171 0.88 -32.24 8.74
C LEU A 171 0.35 -33.04 7.52
N PRO A 172 -0.92 -32.92 7.13
CA PRO A 172 -1.48 -33.62 5.98
C PRO A 172 -0.90 -33.15 4.63
N ASN A 173 -0.95 -34.04 3.63
CA ASN A 173 -0.37 -33.83 2.29
C ASN A 173 -1.08 -32.77 1.42
N SER A 174 -2.12 -32.13 1.94
CA SER A 174 -2.86 -31.04 1.29
C SER A 174 -2.27 -29.66 1.60
N PHE A 175 -1.32 -29.56 2.54
CA PHE A 175 -0.76 -28.28 2.99
C PHE A 175 0.15 -27.64 1.96
N THR A 176 -0.15 -26.39 1.60
CA THR A 176 0.68 -25.58 0.70
C THR A 176 1.36 -24.41 1.42
N ASN A 177 0.76 -23.88 2.47
CA ASN A 177 1.28 -22.76 3.24
C ASN A 177 1.30 -23.09 4.74
N LEU A 178 2.41 -22.80 5.41
CA LEU A 178 2.54 -22.97 6.85
C LEU A 178 3.24 -21.77 7.47
N THR A 179 2.62 -21.21 8.51
CA THR A 179 3.20 -20.17 9.36
C THR A 179 3.22 -20.65 10.79
N PHE A 180 4.40 -20.66 11.40
CA PHE A 180 4.56 -20.93 12.83
C PHE A 180 4.26 -19.67 13.66
N GLY A 181 3.75 -19.87 14.88
CA GLY A 181 3.58 -18.79 15.86
C GLY A 181 4.91 -18.28 16.40
N GLU A 182 4.90 -17.06 16.95
CA GLU A 182 6.10 -16.32 17.34
C GLU A 182 7.04 -17.07 18.28
N CYS A 183 6.52 -17.83 19.25
CA CYS A 183 7.35 -18.53 20.25
C CYS A 183 7.93 -19.88 19.74
N PHE A 184 7.62 -20.33 18.52
CA PHE A 184 8.05 -21.63 18.04
C PHE A 184 9.58 -21.71 17.89
N ASN A 185 10.22 -22.60 18.66
CA ASN A 185 11.67 -22.77 18.64
C ASN A 185 12.08 -24.24 18.85
N GLN A 186 11.33 -25.17 18.28
CA GLN A 186 11.61 -26.61 18.36
C GLN A 186 12.41 -27.09 17.15
N VAL A 187 13.21 -28.14 17.36
CA VAL A 187 13.91 -28.83 16.27
C VAL A 187 12.88 -29.43 15.30
N VAL A 188 13.15 -29.31 14.00
CA VAL A 188 12.30 -29.87 12.94
C VAL A 188 13.02 -31.05 12.26
N PRO A 189 12.65 -32.29 12.58
CA PRO A 189 13.22 -33.47 11.94
C PRO A 189 12.90 -33.56 10.44
N PRO A 190 13.75 -34.24 9.64
CA PRO A 190 13.39 -34.64 8.28
C PRO A 190 12.08 -35.42 8.21
N GLY A 191 11.25 -35.12 7.20
CA GLY A 191 9.92 -35.71 7.03
C GLY A 191 8.79 -35.05 7.85
N THR A 192 9.06 -33.97 8.60
CA THR A 192 8.01 -33.19 9.27
C THR A 192 7.11 -32.47 8.28
N PHE A 193 7.67 -31.86 7.23
CA PHE A 193 6.90 -31.09 6.24
C PHE A 193 6.43 -31.97 5.07
N PRO A 194 5.18 -31.82 4.61
CA PRO A 194 4.68 -32.54 3.46
C PRO A 194 5.29 -32.00 2.16
N ASN A 195 5.44 -32.86 1.16
CA ASN A 195 5.99 -32.48 -0.16
C ASN A 195 5.12 -31.46 -0.92
N SER A 196 3.87 -31.24 -0.51
CA SER A 196 2.97 -30.23 -1.09
C SER A 196 3.28 -28.80 -0.64
N LEU A 197 4.10 -28.62 0.40
CA LEU A 197 4.37 -27.30 1.00
C LEU A 197 5.19 -26.42 0.05
N THR A 198 4.65 -25.26 -0.30
CA THR A 198 5.27 -24.26 -1.19
C THR A 198 5.76 -23.02 -0.43
N THR A 199 5.11 -22.67 0.67
CA THR A 199 5.45 -21.50 1.50
C THR A 199 5.63 -21.89 2.95
N LEU A 200 6.75 -21.50 3.54
CA LEU A 200 7.05 -21.70 4.95
C LEU A 200 7.56 -20.41 5.60
N THR A 201 6.90 -20.01 6.68
CA THR A 201 7.32 -18.90 7.55
C THR A 201 7.53 -19.40 8.96
N PHE A 202 8.74 -19.25 9.48
CA PHE A 202 9.06 -19.50 10.88
C PHE A 202 8.69 -18.30 11.76
N GLY A 203 8.29 -18.56 13.01
CA GLY A 203 8.01 -17.52 14.00
C GLY A 203 9.28 -16.85 14.53
N GLU A 204 9.10 -15.69 15.17
CA GLU A 204 10.17 -14.80 15.64
C GLU A 204 11.26 -15.48 16.47
N CYS A 205 10.90 -16.40 17.36
CA CYS A 205 11.84 -17.06 18.27
C CYS A 205 12.60 -18.24 17.64
N PHE A 206 12.29 -18.64 16.40
CA PHE A 206 12.86 -19.83 15.79
C PHE A 206 14.37 -19.67 15.55
N ASN A 207 15.18 -20.48 16.24
CA ASN A 207 16.64 -20.40 16.15
C ASN A 207 17.29 -21.80 16.22
N GLN A 208 16.69 -22.78 15.52
CA GLN A 208 17.21 -24.15 15.43
C GLN A 208 17.88 -24.40 14.07
N VAL A 209 18.87 -25.30 14.05
CA VAL A 209 19.56 -25.70 12.81
C VAL A 209 18.59 -26.46 11.90
N ILE A 210 18.56 -26.09 10.62
CA ILE A 210 17.83 -26.82 9.58
C ILE A 210 18.79 -27.82 8.93
N LEU A 211 18.54 -29.12 9.12
CA LEU A 211 19.34 -30.17 8.52
C LEU A 211 18.96 -30.41 7.04
N PRO A 212 19.89 -30.90 6.21
CA PRO A 212 19.58 -31.34 4.85
C PRO A 212 18.42 -32.35 4.83
N GLY A 213 17.47 -32.15 3.92
CA GLY A 213 16.25 -32.97 3.83
C GLY A 213 15.13 -32.62 4.81
N THR A 214 15.32 -31.63 5.70
CA THR A 214 14.21 -31.11 6.54
C THR A 214 13.19 -30.34 5.71
N LEU A 215 13.63 -29.46 4.81
CA LEU A 215 12.73 -28.67 3.95
C LEU A 215 12.28 -29.48 2.72
N PRO A 216 11.00 -29.41 2.32
CA PRO A 216 10.48 -30.20 1.22
C PRO A 216 10.90 -29.63 -0.14
N ASN A 217 11.06 -30.51 -1.14
CA ASN A 217 11.59 -30.14 -2.45
C ASN A 217 10.73 -29.15 -3.25
N ASN A 218 9.42 -29.06 -3.00
CA ASN A 218 8.53 -28.13 -3.71
C ASN A 218 8.43 -26.75 -3.04
N LEU A 219 9.20 -26.51 -1.96
CA LEU A 219 9.21 -25.22 -1.29
C LEU A 219 9.78 -24.15 -2.21
N THR A 220 8.99 -23.10 -2.47
CA THR A 220 9.37 -21.96 -3.31
C THR A 220 9.70 -20.72 -2.48
N THR A 221 9.07 -20.57 -1.31
CA THR A 221 9.23 -19.40 -0.44
C THR A 221 9.55 -19.82 0.98
N LEU A 222 10.64 -19.29 1.52
CA LEU A 222 11.09 -19.52 2.89
C LEU A 222 11.40 -18.18 3.58
N THR A 223 10.76 -17.96 4.72
CA THR A 223 11.01 -16.82 5.60
C THR A 223 11.40 -17.32 6.98
N PHE A 224 12.60 -16.95 7.43
CA PHE A 224 13.02 -17.15 8.81
C PHE A 224 12.50 -16.01 9.70
N GLY A 225 12.10 -16.33 10.93
CA GLY A 225 11.72 -15.33 11.93
C GLY A 225 12.93 -14.58 12.50
N GLU A 226 12.68 -13.46 13.18
CA GLU A 226 13.69 -12.51 13.62
C GLU A 226 14.90 -13.14 14.32
N GLY A 227 14.70 -14.03 15.27
CA GLY A 227 15.72 -14.66 16.11
C GLY A 227 16.61 -15.70 15.44
N PHE A 228 16.35 -16.07 14.17
CA PHE A 228 17.13 -17.08 13.47
C PHE A 228 18.57 -16.62 13.22
N ASN A 229 19.54 -17.31 13.80
CA ASN A 229 20.97 -17.02 13.62
C ASN A 229 21.82 -18.30 13.61
N GLN A 230 21.30 -19.38 13.01
CA GLN A 230 22.03 -20.64 12.83
C GLN A 230 22.71 -20.72 11.47
N VAL A 231 23.79 -21.49 11.39
CA VAL A 231 24.49 -21.75 10.13
C VAL A 231 23.57 -22.51 9.16
N VAL A 232 23.53 -22.08 7.90
CA VAL A 232 22.81 -22.78 6.84
C VAL A 232 23.77 -23.71 6.10
N LEU A 233 23.60 -25.02 6.29
CA LEU A 233 24.46 -26.02 5.67
C LEU A 233 24.12 -26.20 4.18
N PRO A 234 25.09 -26.57 3.34
CA PRO A 234 24.82 -26.98 1.95
C PRO A 234 23.79 -28.11 1.90
N GLY A 235 22.79 -27.97 1.03
CA GLY A 235 21.68 -28.93 0.90
C GLY A 235 20.54 -28.78 1.92
N SER A 236 20.64 -27.84 2.88
CA SER A 236 19.53 -27.52 3.79
C SER A 236 18.41 -26.75 3.09
N ILE A 237 18.73 -25.94 2.08
CA ILE A 237 17.76 -25.17 1.29
C ILE A 237 17.43 -25.95 0.01
N PRO A 238 16.14 -26.17 -0.33
CA PRO A 238 15.75 -27.04 -1.44
C PRO A 238 15.96 -26.37 -2.81
N ASN A 239 16.19 -27.20 -3.83
CA ASN A 239 16.58 -26.78 -5.18
C ASN A 239 15.51 -26.02 -5.99
N ASN A 240 14.26 -25.95 -5.51
CA ASN A 240 13.18 -25.19 -6.16
C ASN A 240 12.88 -23.85 -5.45
N LEU A 241 13.62 -23.50 -4.39
CA LEU A 241 13.38 -22.27 -3.64
C LEU A 241 13.69 -21.06 -4.53
N THR A 242 12.72 -20.16 -4.70
CA THR A 242 12.86 -18.93 -5.48
C THR A 242 13.03 -17.70 -4.60
N THR A 243 12.45 -17.71 -3.39
CA THR A 243 12.47 -16.58 -2.45
C THR A 243 12.97 -17.02 -1.09
N LEU A 244 14.02 -16.34 -0.60
CA LEU A 244 14.59 -16.55 0.74
C LEU A 244 14.70 -15.23 1.48
N THR A 245 14.10 -15.18 2.67
CA THR A 245 14.21 -14.05 3.60
C THR A 245 14.79 -14.54 4.92
N PHE A 246 15.93 -13.98 5.31
CA PHE A 246 16.51 -14.18 6.64
C PHE A 246 15.92 -13.21 7.66
N GLY A 247 15.79 -13.68 8.90
CA GLY A 247 15.35 -12.85 10.02
C GLY A 247 16.42 -11.89 10.52
N ASP A 248 15.98 -10.93 11.31
CA ASP A 248 16.76 -9.77 11.77
C ASP A 248 18.09 -10.08 12.44
N TYR A 249 18.20 -11.16 13.22
CA TYR A 249 19.42 -11.52 13.95
C TYR A 249 20.39 -12.39 13.14
N PHE A 250 20.04 -12.81 11.92
CA PHE A 250 20.89 -13.66 11.09
C PHE A 250 22.21 -12.96 10.75
N ASN A 251 23.33 -13.52 11.19
CA ASN A 251 24.67 -12.98 10.96
C ASN A 251 25.72 -14.08 10.77
N GLN A 252 25.34 -15.18 10.13
CA GLN A 252 26.24 -16.30 9.83
C GLN A 252 26.82 -16.18 8.42
N VAL A 253 28.01 -16.74 8.22
CA VAL A 253 28.65 -16.80 6.91
C VAL A 253 27.85 -17.71 5.97
N VAL A 254 27.57 -17.25 4.75
CA VAL A 254 26.94 -18.06 3.69
C VAL A 254 28.03 -18.55 2.74
N LEU A 255 28.24 -19.86 2.70
CA LEU A 255 29.28 -20.49 1.89
C LEU A 255 28.78 -20.77 0.46
N PRO A 256 29.69 -20.89 -0.53
CA PRO A 256 29.36 -21.37 -1.86
C PRO A 256 28.65 -22.73 -1.82
N GLY A 257 27.58 -22.86 -2.62
CA GLY A 257 26.74 -24.07 -2.66
C GLY A 257 25.66 -24.15 -1.58
N THR A 258 25.58 -23.19 -0.65
CA THR A 258 24.48 -23.12 0.34
C THR A 258 23.16 -22.66 -0.28
N LEU A 259 23.20 -21.73 -1.23
CA LEU A 259 22.01 -21.17 -1.89
C LEU A 259 21.70 -21.94 -3.19
N PRO A 260 20.42 -22.29 -3.46
CA PRO A 260 20.07 -23.06 -4.66
C PRO A 260 20.08 -22.19 -5.93
N ASN A 261 20.38 -22.83 -7.07
CA ASN A 261 20.42 -22.19 -8.39
C ASN A 261 19.04 -21.75 -8.94
N SER A 262 17.96 -22.00 -8.21
CA SER A 262 16.61 -21.50 -8.52
C SER A 262 16.31 -20.15 -7.85
N LEU A 263 17.15 -19.71 -6.89
CA LEU A 263 16.85 -18.55 -6.06
C LEU A 263 16.90 -17.26 -6.89
N THR A 264 15.79 -16.54 -6.93
CA THR A 264 15.66 -15.27 -7.66
C THR A 264 15.66 -14.07 -6.72
N THR A 265 15.18 -14.24 -5.49
CA THR A 265 15.07 -13.17 -4.49
C THR A 265 15.73 -13.58 -3.18
N LEU A 266 16.66 -12.76 -2.71
CA LEU A 266 17.34 -12.94 -1.43
C LEU A 266 17.28 -11.64 -0.61
N THR A 267 16.78 -11.74 0.61
CA THR A 267 16.77 -10.65 1.59
C THR A 267 17.52 -11.09 2.84
N PHE A 268 18.57 -10.35 3.20
CA PHE A 268 19.26 -10.51 4.46
C PHE A 268 18.59 -9.68 5.56
N GLY A 269 18.53 -10.22 6.78
CA GLY A 269 18.01 -9.51 7.95
C GLY A 269 18.96 -8.44 8.48
N ASN A 270 18.45 -7.60 9.38
CA ASN A 270 19.10 -6.38 9.82
C ASN A 270 20.54 -6.54 10.30
N LYS A 271 20.84 -7.55 11.13
CA LYS A 271 22.17 -7.79 11.74
C LYS A 271 23.18 -8.46 10.83
N PHE A 272 22.80 -8.86 9.61
CA PHE A 272 23.72 -9.50 8.68
C PHE A 272 24.84 -8.53 8.30
N ASN A 273 26.06 -8.88 8.71
CA ASN A 273 27.27 -8.11 8.44
C ASN A 273 28.44 -9.09 8.27
N GLN A 274 28.29 -10.02 7.32
CA GLN A 274 29.35 -10.94 6.89
C GLN A 274 29.71 -10.66 5.44
N VAL A 275 30.96 -10.95 5.08
CA VAL A 275 31.40 -10.93 3.68
C VAL A 275 30.67 -12.04 2.91
N VAL A 276 30.22 -11.75 1.68
CA VAL A 276 29.66 -12.73 0.75
C VAL A 276 30.72 -13.05 -0.33
N PRO A 277 31.42 -14.20 -0.24
CA PRO A 277 32.47 -14.55 -1.18
C PRO A 277 31.94 -14.72 -2.62
N PRO A 278 32.79 -14.51 -3.64
CA PRO A 278 32.47 -14.87 -5.01
C PRO A 278 32.02 -16.32 -5.15
N GLY A 279 30.97 -16.55 -5.94
CA GLY A 279 30.35 -17.87 -6.13
C GLY A 279 29.35 -18.28 -5.05
N THR A 280 29.14 -17.48 -4.00
CA THR A 280 28.08 -17.75 -3.01
C THR A 280 26.67 -17.45 -3.55
N LEU A 281 26.50 -16.34 -4.28
CA LEU A 281 25.22 -15.95 -4.84
C LEU A 281 24.93 -16.71 -6.15
N PRO A 282 23.73 -17.29 -6.32
CA PRO A 282 23.41 -18.08 -7.51
C PRO A 282 23.18 -17.21 -8.74
N ASN A 283 23.49 -17.75 -9.93
CA ASN A 283 23.35 -17.06 -11.22
C ASN A 283 21.90 -16.82 -11.67
N SER A 284 20.92 -17.27 -10.90
CA SER A 284 19.49 -16.99 -11.09
C SER A 284 19.02 -15.75 -10.33
N LEU A 285 19.83 -15.22 -9.40
CA LEU A 285 19.42 -14.17 -8.48
C LEU A 285 19.19 -12.86 -9.23
N THR A 286 17.97 -12.33 -9.17
CA THR A 286 17.59 -11.07 -9.82
C THR A 286 17.44 -9.94 -8.80
N THR A 287 17.08 -10.24 -7.56
CA THR A 287 16.87 -9.26 -6.49
C THR A 287 17.68 -9.63 -5.25
N LEU A 288 18.49 -8.68 -4.79
CA LEU A 288 19.27 -8.79 -3.56
C LEU A 288 19.06 -7.56 -2.67
N THR A 289 18.69 -7.81 -1.42
CA THR A 289 18.56 -6.78 -0.38
C THR A 289 19.44 -7.13 0.80
N TYR A 290 20.38 -6.23 1.12
CA TYR A 290 21.18 -6.30 2.34
C TYR A 290 20.46 -5.63 3.51
N GLY A 291 20.65 -6.17 4.72
CA GLY A 291 20.05 -5.65 5.96
C GLY A 291 20.75 -4.40 6.51
N TYR A 292 20.13 -3.79 7.52
CA TYR A 292 20.53 -2.50 8.11
C TYR A 292 22.03 -2.38 8.44
N TYR A 293 22.68 -3.39 9.04
CA TYR A 293 24.05 -3.28 9.55
C TYR A 293 25.14 -3.74 8.55
N PHE A 294 24.77 -4.20 7.35
CA PHE A 294 25.75 -4.66 6.36
C PHE A 294 26.68 -3.51 5.93
N ASN A 295 27.98 -3.65 6.19
CA ASN A 295 28.98 -2.61 5.90
C ASN A 295 30.34 -3.19 5.48
N HIS A 296 30.31 -4.23 4.63
CA HIS A 296 31.53 -4.79 4.03
C HIS A 296 31.68 -4.38 2.58
N VAL A 297 32.93 -4.25 2.12
CA VAL A 297 33.24 -4.06 0.70
C VAL A 297 32.73 -5.29 -0.05
N VAL A 298 31.99 -5.07 -1.13
CA VAL A 298 31.55 -6.14 -2.04
C VAL A 298 32.63 -6.31 -3.11
N PRO A 299 33.36 -7.43 -3.16
CA PRO A 299 34.40 -7.63 -4.16
C PRO A 299 33.83 -7.80 -5.58
N PRO A 300 34.59 -7.45 -6.63
CA PRO A 300 34.26 -7.82 -8.00
C PRO A 300 34.04 -9.34 -8.15
N GLY A 301 32.97 -9.72 -8.86
CA GLY A 301 32.58 -11.12 -9.05
C GLY A 301 31.73 -11.73 -7.92
N SER A 302 31.46 -11.00 -6.83
CA SER A 302 30.53 -11.45 -5.78
C SER A 302 29.06 -11.37 -6.20
N LEU A 303 28.69 -10.40 -7.05
CA LEU A 303 27.32 -10.21 -7.54
C LEU A 303 27.12 -10.97 -8.86
N PRO A 304 26.03 -11.74 -9.02
CA PRO A 304 25.78 -12.51 -10.24
C PRO A 304 25.33 -11.61 -11.40
N ASN A 305 25.65 -12.02 -12.63
CA ASN A 305 25.31 -11.30 -13.86
C ASN A 305 23.81 -11.29 -14.21
N SER A 306 22.97 -11.97 -13.43
CA SER A 306 21.51 -11.93 -13.52
C SER A 306 20.87 -10.84 -12.68
N LEU A 307 21.63 -10.21 -11.76
CA LEU A 307 21.09 -9.30 -10.76
C LEU A 307 20.58 -8.03 -11.43
N THR A 308 19.29 -7.73 -11.27
CA THR A 308 18.64 -6.53 -11.81
C THR A 308 18.39 -5.48 -10.74
N THR A 309 18.19 -5.91 -9.49
CA THR A 309 17.85 -5.03 -8.37
C THR A 309 18.80 -5.28 -7.20
N LEU A 310 19.47 -4.23 -6.75
CA LEU A 310 20.34 -4.25 -5.58
C LEU A 310 19.96 -3.12 -4.62
N THR A 311 19.68 -3.50 -3.37
CA THR A 311 19.41 -2.56 -2.29
C THR A 311 20.42 -2.79 -1.16
N PHE A 312 21.18 -1.75 -0.84
CA PHE A 312 22.03 -1.73 0.35
C PHE A 312 21.23 -1.23 1.56
N GLY A 313 21.44 -1.85 2.71
CA GLY A 313 20.87 -1.41 3.97
C GLY A 313 21.55 -0.16 4.53
N SER A 314 20.94 0.46 5.55
CA SER A 314 21.31 1.78 6.06
C SER A 314 22.79 1.97 6.40
N GLY A 315 23.41 0.95 7.00
CA GLY A 315 24.79 0.92 7.49
C GLY A 315 25.88 0.86 6.41
N PHE A 316 25.52 0.58 5.16
CA PHE A 316 26.50 0.43 4.09
C PHE A 316 27.15 1.77 3.75
N ASN A 317 28.45 1.91 3.99
CA ASN A 317 29.23 3.09 3.66
C ASN A 317 30.64 2.71 3.17
N GLN A 318 30.73 1.66 2.35
CA GLN A 318 31.98 1.22 1.74
C GLN A 318 32.08 1.71 0.29
N VAL A 319 33.32 1.88 -0.18
CA VAL A 319 33.58 2.15 -1.60
C VAL A 319 33.03 0.98 -2.43
N VAL A 320 32.47 1.28 -3.60
CA VAL A 320 32.04 0.28 -4.59
C VAL A 320 33.12 0.20 -5.67
N PRO A 321 34.00 -0.83 -5.66
CA PRO A 321 35.06 -0.94 -6.65
C PRO A 321 34.52 -1.12 -8.08
N HIS A 322 35.29 -0.67 -9.06
CA HIS A 322 35.00 -0.91 -10.47
C HIS A 322 34.84 -2.42 -10.76
N GLY A 323 33.82 -2.79 -11.55
CA GLY A 323 33.51 -4.19 -11.87
C GLY A 323 32.72 -4.95 -10.79
N THR A 324 32.36 -4.30 -9.68
CA THR A 324 31.51 -4.90 -8.63
C THR A 324 30.07 -5.06 -9.07
N LEU A 325 29.49 -4.00 -9.68
CA LEU A 325 28.10 -3.99 -10.11
C LEU A 325 27.94 -4.74 -11.45
N PRO A 326 26.99 -5.69 -11.56
CA PRO A 326 26.83 -6.48 -12.77
C PRO A 326 26.18 -5.67 -13.90
N LYS A 327 26.50 -6.05 -15.14
CA LYS A 327 26.02 -5.38 -16.37
C LYS A 327 24.51 -5.50 -16.62
N SER A 328 23.81 -6.30 -15.83
CA SER A 328 22.35 -6.48 -15.86
C SER A 328 21.61 -5.55 -14.90
N LEU A 329 22.33 -4.86 -14.00
CA LEU A 329 21.72 -4.11 -12.91
C LEU A 329 20.94 -2.91 -13.46
N THR A 330 19.65 -2.85 -13.18
CA THR A 330 18.74 -1.78 -13.62
C THR A 330 18.37 -0.85 -12.46
N THR A 331 18.30 -1.37 -11.24
CA THR A 331 17.92 -0.61 -10.05
C THR A 331 18.98 -0.74 -8.96
N LEU A 332 19.49 0.40 -8.50
CA LEU A 332 20.43 0.50 -7.38
C LEU A 332 19.93 1.50 -6.34
N THR A 333 19.84 1.03 -5.10
CA THR A 333 19.48 1.85 -3.94
C THR A 333 20.59 1.77 -2.89
N PHE A 334 21.17 2.92 -2.54
CA PHE A 334 22.10 3.04 -1.43
C PHE A 334 21.38 3.32 -0.11
N GLY A 335 21.95 2.83 0.99
CA GLY A 335 21.43 3.01 2.34
C GLY A 335 21.71 4.39 2.94
N TYR A 336 21.06 4.67 4.07
CA TYR A 336 21.07 5.93 4.81
C TYR A 336 22.46 6.57 4.94
N TYR A 337 23.48 5.83 5.42
CA TYR A 337 24.80 6.36 5.75
C TYR A 337 25.79 6.37 4.57
N PHE A 338 25.38 5.94 3.36
CA PHE A 338 26.28 5.88 2.21
C PHE A 338 26.73 7.28 1.78
N ASN A 339 28.03 7.55 1.87
CA ASN A 339 28.62 8.83 1.48
C ASN A 339 30.02 8.67 0.85
N GLN A 340 30.21 7.58 0.09
CA GLN A 340 31.46 7.36 -0.66
C GLN A 340 31.35 7.92 -2.07
N ALA A 341 32.47 8.36 -2.63
CA ALA A 341 32.52 8.84 -4.01
C ALA A 341 32.21 7.70 -4.98
N VAL A 342 31.38 7.97 -5.97
CA VAL A 342 31.11 7.04 -7.08
C VAL A 342 31.98 7.48 -8.26
N LEU A 343 32.94 6.64 -8.64
CA LEU A 343 33.89 6.97 -9.71
C LEU A 343 33.31 6.60 -11.09
N PRO A 344 33.78 7.24 -12.18
CA PRO A 344 33.42 6.87 -13.53
C PRO A 344 33.63 5.37 -13.81
N GLY A 345 32.67 4.76 -14.48
CA GLY A 345 32.66 3.32 -14.77
C GLY A 345 32.20 2.41 -13.62
N THR A 346 32.01 2.92 -12.39
CA THR A 346 31.45 2.10 -11.28
C THR A 346 30.01 1.69 -11.57
N LEU A 347 29.19 2.59 -12.10
CA LEU A 347 27.79 2.32 -12.43
C LEU A 347 27.66 1.66 -13.82
N PRO A 348 26.89 0.55 -13.96
CA PRO A 348 26.75 -0.13 -15.23
C PRO A 348 25.81 0.63 -16.20
N ASN A 349 26.08 0.51 -17.51
CA ASN A 349 25.29 1.12 -18.58
C ASN A 349 23.85 0.56 -18.74
N SER A 350 23.46 -0.41 -17.92
CA SER A 350 22.09 -0.92 -17.83
C SER A 350 21.25 -0.19 -16.78
N LEU A 351 21.88 0.61 -15.91
CA LEU A 351 21.22 1.19 -14.75
C LEU A 351 20.21 2.26 -15.19
N THR A 352 18.95 2.08 -14.79
CA THR A 352 17.85 2.99 -15.12
C THR A 352 17.38 3.78 -13.90
N ILE A 353 17.50 3.21 -12.70
CA ILE A 353 17.07 3.83 -11.44
C ILE A 353 18.25 3.84 -10.46
N LEU A 354 18.61 5.04 -10.01
CA LEU A 354 19.61 5.27 -8.96
C LEU A 354 18.99 6.10 -7.84
N THR A 355 19.04 5.55 -6.62
CA THR A 355 18.62 6.25 -5.40
C THR A 355 19.77 6.30 -4.41
N PHE A 356 20.19 7.50 -4.04
CA PHE A 356 21.14 7.73 -2.96
C PHE A 356 20.42 7.84 -1.61
N GLY A 357 21.09 7.37 -0.55
CA GLY A 357 20.60 7.46 0.82
C GLY A 357 20.89 8.80 1.49
N TYR A 358 20.37 8.97 2.70
CA TYR A 358 20.29 10.24 3.44
C TYR A 358 21.58 11.07 3.46
N ASP A 359 22.74 10.45 3.75
CA ASP A 359 24.01 11.15 3.97
C ASP A 359 24.82 11.46 2.71
N PHE A 360 24.41 10.96 1.53
CA PHE A 360 25.19 11.13 0.31
C PHE A 360 25.35 12.61 -0.04
N ASN A 361 26.59 13.09 -0.04
CA ASN A 361 26.94 14.47 -0.36
C ASN A 361 28.31 14.57 -1.06
N GLN A 362 28.62 13.58 -1.91
CA GLN A 362 29.83 13.59 -2.74
C GLN A 362 29.56 14.26 -4.08
N GLU A 363 30.59 14.86 -4.66
CA GLU A 363 30.52 15.46 -6.00
C GLU A 363 30.22 14.38 -7.04
N VAL A 364 29.30 14.68 -7.96
CA VAL A 364 29.05 13.85 -9.14
C VAL A 364 29.81 14.46 -10.29
N ILE A 365 30.83 13.76 -10.80
CA ILE A 365 31.68 14.24 -11.90
C ILE A 365 31.26 13.64 -13.25
N HIS A 366 31.80 14.18 -14.35
CA HIS A 366 31.56 13.70 -15.70
C HIS A 366 31.77 12.18 -15.82
N GLU A 367 30.92 11.49 -16.62
CA GLU A 367 30.92 10.02 -16.82
C GLU A 367 30.62 9.16 -15.57
N THR A 368 30.27 9.75 -14.43
CA THR A 368 29.82 8.99 -13.25
C THR A 368 28.47 8.33 -13.47
N LEU A 369 27.52 9.06 -14.06
CA LEU A 369 26.15 8.60 -14.29
C LEU A 369 26.02 7.97 -15.69
N PRO A 370 25.44 6.77 -15.82
CA PRO A 370 25.32 6.11 -17.11
C PRO A 370 24.22 6.73 -17.98
N ASN A 371 24.42 6.71 -19.30
CA ASN A 371 23.48 7.25 -20.31
C ASN A 371 22.13 6.50 -20.41
N SER A 372 21.95 5.42 -19.66
CA SER A 372 20.69 4.68 -19.53
C SER A 372 19.80 5.20 -18.40
N LEU A 373 20.33 6.06 -17.52
CA LEU A 373 19.66 6.44 -16.28
C LEU A 373 18.42 7.30 -16.57
N THR A 374 17.26 6.85 -16.14
CA THR A 374 15.97 7.55 -16.33
C THR A 374 15.48 8.21 -15.06
N THR A 375 15.82 7.64 -13.90
CA THR A 375 15.42 8.16 -12.58
C THR A 375 16.65 8.32 -11.68
N LEU A 376 16.84 9.53 -11.17
CA LEU A 376 17.87 9.87 -10.20
C LEU A 376 17.23 10.55 -8.99
N LYS A 377 17.48 9.97 -7.81
CA LYS A 377 17.06 10.54 -6.53
C LYS A 377 18.28 10.74 -5.65
N PHE A 378 18.53 11.99 -5.28
CA PHE A 378 19.56 12.33 -4.30
C PHE A 378 19.05 12.19 -2.87
N GLY A 379 20.00 11.95 -1.96
CA GLY A 379 19.77 11.84 -0.53
C GLY A 379 19.52 13.18 0.15
N TYR A 380 19.01 13.15 1.38
CA TYR A 380 18.64 14.33 2.18
C TYR A 380 19.77 15.39 2.29
N ASN A 381 21.02 14.96 2.48
CA ASN A 381 22.20 15.80 2.69
C ASN A 381 22.89 16.27 1.41
N PHE A 382 22.45 15.83 0.22
CA PHE A 382 23.10 16.20 -1.03
C PHE A 382 22.98 17.71 -1.29
N ASN A 383 24.12 18.40 -1.36
CA ASN A 383 24.22 19.83 -1.61
C ASN A 383 25.49 20.21 -2.40
N GLN A 384 25.94 19.31 -3.28
CA GLN A 384 27.05 19.60 -4.21
C GLN A 384 26.56 20.28 -5.48
N GLU A 385 27.42 21.07 -6.10
CA GLU A 385 27.14 21.68 -7.40
C GLU A 385 26.99 20.61 -8.49
N VAL A 386 26.04 20.80 -9.40
CA VAL A 386 25.85 19.93 -10.57
C VAL A 386 26.14 20.74 -11.83
N LEU A 387 27.31 20.50 -12.42
CA LEU A 387 27.76 21.23 -13.60
C LEU A 387 27.00 20.81 -14.88
N PRO A 388 26.90 21.70 -15.89
CA PRO A 388 26.35 21.36 -17.20
C PRO A 388 27.00 20.11 -17.82
N GLY A 389 26.17 19.24 -18.39
CA GLY A 389 26.62 18.00 -19.06
C GLY A 389 26.87 16.79 -18.15
N ILE A 390 26.75 16.94 -16.82
CA ILE A 390 26.94 15.80 -15.89
C ILE A 390 25.71 14.88 -15.84
N LEU A 391 24.50 15.45 -15.89
CA LEU A 391 23.27 14.67 -15.88
C LEU A 391 23.02 14.07 -17.27
N PRO A 392 22.73 12.76 -17.40
CA PRO A 392 22.57 12.10 -18.69
C PRO A 392 21.27 12.52 -19.38
N ASN A 393 21.32 12.61 -20.72
CA ASN A 393 20.16 13.03 -21.54
C ASN A 393 18.97 12.07 -21.48
N SER A 394 19.14 10.83 -21.00
CA SER A 394 18.07 9.85 -20.79
C SER A 394 17.19 10.16 -19.57
N LEU A 395 17.62 11.07 -18.68
CA LEU A 395 16.96 11.30 -17.41
C LEU A 395 15.59 11.95 -17.60
N THR A 396 14.55 11.30 -17.08
CA THR A 396 13.16 11.77 -17.15
C THR A 396 12.64 12.24 -15.79
N THR A 397 13.22 11.74 -14.70
CA THR A 397 12.86 12.09 -13.32
C THR A 397 14.11 12.42 -12.50
N LEU A 398 14.12 13.62 -11.92
CA LEU A 398 15.17 14.09 -11.03
C LEU A 398 14.56 14.61 -9.72
N THR A 399 15.05 14.08 -8.60
CA THR A 399 14.70 14.56 -7.26
C THR A 399 15.97 14.94 -6.53
N PHE A 400 16.07 16.20 -6.12
CA PHE A 400 17.12 16.69 -5.26
C PHE A 400 16.82 16.43 -3.77
N GLY A 401 17.89 16.37 -2.98
CA GLY A 401 17.85 16.21 -1.54
C GLY A 401 17.31 17.44 -0.80
N HIS A 402 16.83 17.23 0.43
CA HIS A 402 16.31 18.28 1.32
C HIS A 402 17.23 19.51 1.41
N TYR A 403 18.54 19.31 1.62
CA TYR A 403 19.50 20.40 1.80
C TYR A 403 20.06 20.99 0.50
N PHE A 404 19.65 20.50 -0.68
CA PHE A 404 20.16 21.01 -1.95
C PHE A 404 19.77 22.48 -2.14
N ASN A 405 20.77 23.35 -2.23
CA ASN A 405 20.60 24.79 -2.38
C ASN A 405 21.71 25.41 -3.25
N GLN A 406 22.21 24.67 -4.23
CA GLN A 406 23.18 25.16 -5.21
C GLN A 406 22.49 25.81 -6.41
N VAL A 407 23.19 26.73 -7.07
CA VAL A 407 22.69 27.37 -8.29
C VAL A 407 22.60 26.33 -9.41
N VAL A 408 21.49 26.31 -10.14
CA VAL A 408 21.31 25.46 -11.31
C VAL A 408 21.51 26.32 -12.55
N LEU A 409 22.59 26.08 -13.30
CA LEU A 409 22.92 26.83 -14.50
C LEU A 409 22.16 26.29 -15.73
N PRO A 410 21.93 27.13 -16.76
CA PRO A 410 21.45 26.66 -18.05
C PRO A 410 22.33 25.53 -18.61
N GLY A 411 21.70 24.45 -19.07
CA GLY A 411 22.40 23.25 -19.54
C GLY A 411 22.75 22.21 -18.47
N THR A 412 22.53 22.50 -17.18
CA THR A 412 22.62 21.50 -16.10
C THR A 412 21.53 20.44 -16.21
N LEU A 413 20.27 20.85 -16.43
CA LEU A 413 19.13 19.94 -16.50
C LEU A 413 19.01 19.34 -17.92
N PRO A 414 18.89 18.01 -18.05
CA PRO A 414 18.86 17.35 -19.36
C PRO A 414 17.54 17.60 -20.10
N ILE A 415 17.60 17.61 -21.43
CA ILE A 415 16.49 18.06 -22.27
C ILE A 415 15.25 17.16 -22.23
N ASN A 416 15.40 15.87 -21.88
CA ASN A 416 14.29 14.92 -21.78
C ASN A 416 13.65 14.86 -20.38
N LEU A 417 14.07 15.72 -19.46
CA LEU A 417 13.54 15.73 -18.09
C LEU A 417 12.05 16.12 -18.10
N THR A 418 11.21 15.25 -17.54
CA THR A 418 9.76 15.44 -17.45
C THR A 418 9.29 15.78 -16.04
N THR A 419 10.02 15.35 -15.02
CA THR A 419 9.69 15.56 -13.61
C THR A 419 10.92 16.07 -12.88
N LEU A 420 10.77 17.24 -12.24
CA LEU A 420 11.80 17.85 -11.41
C LEU A 420 11.22 18.18 -10.04
N THR A 421 11.91 17.73 -9.00
CA THR A 421 11.60 18.08 -7.61
C THR A 421 12.86 18.64 -6.95
N PHE A 422 12.79 19.90 -6.54
CA PHE A 422 13.78 20.50 -5.66
C PHE A 422 13.49 20.12 -4.21
N GLY A 423 14.54 19.98 -3.40
CA GLY A 423 14.38 19.75 -1.96
C GLY A 423 14.06 21.04 -1.20
N ASP A 424 13.68 20.88 0.07
CA ASP A 424 13.05 21.97 0.83
C ASP A 424 13.93 23.20 1.00
N CYS A 425 15.24 23.05 1.20
CA CYS A 425 16.16 24.17 1.37
C CYS A 425 16.50 24.93 0.07
N PHE A 426 16.05 24.45 -1.10
CA PHE A 426 16.34 25.11 -2.37
C PHE A 426 15.70 26.50 -2.42
N ASN A 427 16.52 27.54 -2.48
CA ASN A 427 16.08 28.93 -2.54
C ASN A 427 16.98 29.79 -3.44
N GLN A 428 17.49 29.20 -4.52
CA GLN A 428 18.26 29.90 -5.54
C GLN A 428 17.36 30.44 -6.64
N VAL A 429 17.79 31.52 -7.29
CA VAL A 429 17.12 32.03 -8.49
C VAL A 429 17.22 30.98 -9.60
N VAL A 430 16.13 30.80 -10.35
CA VAL A 430 16.10 29.94 -11.55
C VAL A 430 16.05 30.86 -12.78
N PRO A 431 17.17 31.09 -13.48
CA PRO A 431 17.17 31.94 -14.67
C PRO A 431 16.35 31.34 -15.83
N PRO A 432 15.78 32.18 -16.72
CA PRO A 432 15.20 31.70 -17.98
C PRO A 432 16.16 30.83 -18.77
N GLY A 433 15.65 29.75 -19.37
CA GLY A 433 16.45 28.76 -20.10
C GLY A 433 17.09 27.67 -19.22
N THR A 434 16.95 27.73 -17.89
CA THR A 434 17.44 26.68 -16.98
C THR A 434 16.56 25.43 -17.01
N LEU A 435 15.24 25.61 -17.02
CA LEU A 435 14.29 24.50 -17.04
C LEU A 435 14.09 23.97 -18.47
N PRO A 436 14.14 22.64 -18.70
CA PRO A 436 14.07 22.08 -20.05
C PRO A 436 12.64 22.11 -20.60
N ASN A 437 12.53 22.21 -21.93
CA ASN A 437 11.25 22.38 -22.66
C ASN A 437 10.32 21.16 -22.65
N ASN A 438 10.75 20.00 -22.12
CA ASN A 438 9.92 18.80 -21.98
C ASN A 438 9.38 18.63 -20.54
N LEU A 439 9.70 19.53 -19.63
CA LEU A 439 9.32 19.42 -18.22
C LEU A 439 7.80 19.55 -18.05
N LYS A 440 7.18 18.54 -17.47
CA LYS A 440 5.72 18.47 -17.22
C LYS A 440 5.36 18.76 -15.77
N THR A 441 6.19 18.30 -14.85
CA THR A 441 5.98 18.45 -13.41
C THR A 441 7.16 19.15 -12.77
N LEU A 442 6.89 20.24 -12.07
CA LEU A 442 7.85 20.99 -11.28
C LEU A 442 7.34 21.17 -9.86
N THR A 443 8.17 20.76 -8.89
CA THR A 443 7.93 20.99 -7.47
C THR A 443 9.10 21.76 -6.88
N PHE A 444 8.81 22.94 -6.31
CA PHE A 444 9.72 23.67 -5.45
C PHE A 444 9.52 23.24 -3.99
N GLY A 445 10.62 23.16 -3.26
CA GLY A 445 10.63 22.83 -1.84
C GLY A 445 10.20 24.00 -0.93
N ASP A 446 10.09 23.73 0.37
CA ASP A 446 9.42 24.62 1.32
C ASP A 446 10.10 25.96 1.57
N TYR A 447 11.40 26.12 1.40
CA TYR A 447 12.08 27.40 1.59
C TYR A 447 12.20 28.23 0.31
N PHE A 448 11.72 27.73 -0.84
CA PHE A 448 11.77 28.48 -2.09
C PHE A 448 10.91 29.74 -2.03
N ASN A 449 11.56 30.90 -2.12
CA ASN A 449 10.89 32.20 -2.07
C ASN A 449 11.54 33.22 -3.02
N GLN A 450 12.03 32.75 -4.17
CA GLN A 450 12.58 33.60 -5.22
C GLN A 450 11.50 34.02 -6.22
N VAL A 451 11.69 35.17 -6.85
CA VAL A 451 10.81 35.64 -7.93
C VAL A 451 10.99 34.75 -9.15
N VAL A 452 9.89 34.22 -9.69
CA VAL A 452 9.89 33.49 -10.95
C VAL A 452 9.58 34.47 -12.08
N LEU A 453 10.54 34.73 -12.95
CA LEU A 453 10.39 35.69 -14.05
C LEU A 453 9.59 35.07 -15.22
N PRO A 454 8.85 35.88 -15.99
CA PRO A 454 8.26 35.44 -17.26
C PRO A 454 9.29 34.78 -18.17
N GLY A 455 8.92 33.65 -18.79
CA GLY A 455 9.82 32.84 -19.62
C GLY A 455 10.72 31.87 -18.84
N THR A 456 10.66 31.84 -17.50
CA THR A 456 11.39 30.84 -16.69
C THR A 456 10.75 29.46 -16.78
N LEU A 457 9.42 29.40 -16.68
CA LEU A 457 8.67 28.14 -16.71
C LEU A 457 8.44 27.69 -18.17
N PRO A 458 8.72 26.42 -18.52
CA PRO A 458 8.59 25.95 -19.89
C PRO A 458 7.13 25.73 -20.30
N ASN A 459 6.84 25.92 -21.59
CA ASN A 459 5.49 25.79 -22.17
C ASN A 459 4.93 24.35 -22.21
N SER A 460 5.69 23.36 -21.75
CA SER A 460 5.25 21.97 -21.56
C SER A 460 4.69 21.70 -20.16
N LEU A 461 4.88 22.63 -19.21
CA LEU A 461 4.61 22.41 -17.80
C LEU A 461 3.10 22.29 -17.56
N THR A 462 2.66 21.16 -17.02
CA THR A 462 1.25 20.88 -16.70
C THR A 462 0.98 20.99 -15.21
N THR A 463 1.98 20.68 -14.37
CA THR A 463 1.85 20.65 -12.91
C THR A 463 2.94 21.49 -12.28
N LEU A 464 2.54 22.47 -11.47
CA LEU A 464 3.42 23.32 -10.69
C LEU A 464 3.01 23.32 -9.22
N THR A 465 3.96 23.04 -8.35
CA THR A 465 3.80 23.13 -6.89
C THR A 465 4.85 24.08 -6.31
N PHE A 466 4.39 25.10 -5.61
CA PHE A 466 5.23 25.90 -4.72
C PHE A 466 5.15 25.36 -3.29
N GLY A 467 6.31 25.20 -2.63
CA GLY A 467 6.42 24.84 -1.23
C GLY A 467 5.99 25.94 -0.27
N GLU A 468 5.99 25.64 1.03
CA GLU A 468 5.37 26.46 2.08
C GLU A 468 5.78 27.94 2.08
N GLY A 469 7.07 28.23 1.95
CA GLY A 469 7.70 29.54 2.11
C GLY A 469 7.51 30.52 0.96
N PHE A 470 6.89 30.10 -0.15
CA PHE A 470 6.69 30.95 -1.32
C PHE A 470 5.72 32.10 -1.03
N LYS A 471 6.22 33.34 -1.07
CA LYS A 471 5.49 34.58 -0.73
C LYS A 471 5.59 35.65 -1.81
N GLN A 472 6.24 35.35 -2.93
CA GLN A 472 6.46 36.30 -4.02
C GLN A 472 5.19 36.51 -4.85
N ILE A 473 5.06 37.69 -5.44
CA ILE A 473 4.01 37.95 -6.42
C ILE A 473 4.28 37.14 -7.71
N ILE A 474 3.22 36.58 -8.28
CA ILE A 474 3.29 35.91 -9.59
C ILE A 474 2.84 36.92 -10.65
N LEU A 475 3.76 37.30 -11.55
CA LEU A 475 3.47 38.29 -12.58
C LEU A 475 2.68 37.66 -13.76
N PRO A 476 1.81 38.43 -14.45
CA PRO A 476 1.20 37.98 -15.69
C PRO A 476 2.24 37.49 -16.72
N GLY A 477 1.95 36.37 -17.38
CA GLY A 477 2.88 35.71 -18.31
C GLY A 477 3.95 34.84 -17.66
N THR A 478 3.99 34.72 -16.32
CA THR A 478 4.89 33.79 -15.62
C THR A 478 4.45 32.34 -15.75
N LEU A 479 3.16 32.08 -15.58
CA LEU A 479 2.58 30.74 -15.67
C LEU A 479 2.32 30.37 -17.14
N PRO A 480 2.78 29.20 -17.63
CA PRO A 480 2.63 28.81 -19.01
C PRO A 480 1.19 28.38 -19.34
N ASN A 481 0.78 28.57 -20.59
CA ASN A 481 -0.58 28.23 -21.09
C ASN A 481 -0.88 26.73 -21.16
N SER A 482 0.08 25.87 -20.84
CA SER A 482 -0.10 24.42 -20.70
C SER A 482 -0.49 24.00 -19.29
N LEU A 483 -0.37 24.90 -18.30
CA LEU A 483 -0.48 24.55 -16.88
C LEU A 483 -1.93 24.19 -16.54
N THR A 484 -2.14 22.96 -16.06
CA THR A 484 -3.46 22.43 -15.66
C THR A 484 -3.63 22.39 -14.16
N THR A 485 -2.54 22.21 -13.41
CA THR A 485 -2.56 22.05 -11.95
C THR A 485 -1.57 23.01 -11.30
N LEU A 486 -2.08 23.85 -10.41
CA LEU A 486 -1.29 24.79 -9.62
C LEU A 486 -1.62 24.65 -8.14
N LYS A 487 -0.60 24.30 -7.34
CA LYS A 487 -0.63 24.39 -5.89
C LYS A 487 0.28 25.52 -5.43
N ILE A 488 -0.26 26.48 -4.69
CA ILE A 488 0.47 27.63 -4.16
C ILE A 488 0.59 27.46 -2.63
N GLY A 489 1.83 27.59 -2.13
CA GLY A 489 2.23 27.15 -0.79
C GLY A 489 1.61 27.90 0.39
N TYR A 490 1.92 27.37 1.59
CA TYR A 490 1.36 27.74 2.89
C TYR A 490 1.32 29.24 3.17
N TYR A 491 2.43 29.97 2.95
CA TYR A 491 2.54 31.38 3.33
C TYR A 491 2.17 32.37 2.23
N PHE A 492 1.78 31.91 1.04
CA PHE A 492 1.42 32.81 -0.05
C PHE A 492 0.17 33.62 0.29
N ASN A 493 0.31 34.95 0.27
CA ASN A 493 -0.80 35.86 0.55
C ASN A 493 -0.72 37.14 -0.30
N GLN A 494 -0.29 37.00 -1.55
CA GLN A 494 -0.20 38.11 -2.51
C GLN A 494 -1.47 38.19 -3.35
N ILE A 495 -1.79 39.39 -3.83
CA ILE A 495 -2.90 39.59 -4.77
C ILE A 495 -2.59 38.87 -6.09
N VAL A 496 -3.56 38.16 -6.63
CA VAL A 496 -3.48 37.54 -7.95
C VAL A 496 -3.90 38.58 -9.00
N LEU A 497 -2.99 38.98 -9.88
CA LEU A 497 -3.28 40.00 -10.89
C LEU A 497 -4.08 39.41 -12.06
N PRO A 498 -4.93 40.20 -12.75
CA PRO A 498 -5.58 39.77 -13.98
C PRO A 498 -4.58 39.26 -15.03
N GLY A 499 -4.88 38.13 -15.69
CA GLY A 499 -3.98 37.49 -16.66
C GLY A 499 -2.83 36.68 -16.04
N THR A 500 -2.78 36.53 -14.71
CA THR A 500 -1.77 35.67 -14.05
C THR A 500 -2.07 34.19 -14.23
N LEU A 501 -3.32 33.78 -14.03
CA LEU A 501 -3.74 32.37 -14.13
C LEU A 501 -4.03 32.02 -15.60
N PRO A 502 -3.45 30.93 -16.15
CA PRO A 502 -3.65 30.56 -17.54
C PRO A 502 -5.02 29.90 -17.78
N ASN A 503 -5.56 30.08 -18.98
CA ASN A 503 -6.87 29.54 -19.39
C ASN A 503 -6.93 28.01 -19.53
N SER A 504 -5.82 27.31 -19.34
CA SER A 504 -5.73 25.85 -19.27
C SER A 504 -5.93 25.29 -17.87
N LEU A 505 -5.90 26.15 -16.84
CA LEU A 505 -5.85 25.71 -15.44
C LEU A 505 -7.16 25.05 -15.03
N THR A 506 -7.11 23.79 -14.62
CA THR A 506 -8.28 23.00 -14.19
C THR A 506 -8.33 22.84 -12.68
N THR A 507 -7.17 22.78 -12.01
CA THR A 507 -7.05 22.63 -10.56
C THR A 507 -6.20 23.74 -9.98
N LEU A 508 -6.79 24.48 -9.03
CA LEU A 508 -6.11 25.52 -8.26
C LEU A 508 -6.28 25.26 -6.77
N THR A 509 -5.17 25.27 -6.06
CA THR A 509 -5.14 25.18 -4.60
C THR A 509 -4.36 26.34 -4.04
N PHE A 510 -5.06 27.20 -3.31
CA PHE A 510 -4.44 28.11 -2.34
C PHE A 510 -4.36 27.37 -1.02
N ASP A 511 -3.15 27.21 -0.49
CA ASP A 511 -2.95 26.55 0.80
C ASP A 511 -3.28 27.52 1.96
N TYR A 512 -2.64 27.31 3.11
CA TYR A 512 -3.04 27.82 4.41
C TYR A 512 -3.32 29.33 4.57
N ARG A 513 -2.40 30.24 4.24
CA ARG A 513 -2.42 31.67 4.65
C ARG A 513 -3.08 32.62 3.64
N PHE A 514 -3.49 32.13 2.47
CA PHE A 514 -4.05 33.00 1.43
C PHE A 514 -5.38 33.60 1.90
N ASN A 515 -5.44 34.92 1.98
CA ASN A 515 -6.62 35.67 2.42
C ASN A 515 -6.76 37.00 1.64
N GLN A 516 -6.47 36.98 0.34
CA GLN A 516 -6.66 38.13 -0.54
C GLN A 516 -8.00 38.04 -1.28
N VAL A 517 -8.55 39.21 -1.62
CA VAL A 517 -9.79 39.30 -2.40
C VAL A 517 -9.57 38.69 -3.79
N VAL A 518 -10.46 37.79 -4.20
CA VAL A 518 -10.52 37.25 -5.56
C VAL A 518 -11.60 38.01 -6.32
N LEU A 519 -11.20 38.87 -7.26
CA LEU A 519 -12.12 39.64 -8.11
C LEU A 519 -12.60 38.82 -9.31
N SER A 520 -13.74 39.23 -9.88
CA SER A 520 -14.28 38.65 -11.11
C SER A 520 -13.28 38.77 -12.27
N GLY A 521 -13.20 37.71 -13.08
CA GLY A 521 -12.28 37.62 -14.22
C GLY A 521 -10.86 37.17 -13.89
N ILE A 522 -10.51 36.95 -12.61
CA ILE A 522 -9.19 36.41 -12.22
C ILE A 522 -9.13 34.89 -12.41
N LEU A 523 -10.18 34.18 -11.99
CA LEU A 523 -10.23 32.71 -12.10
C LEU A 523 -10.58 32.30 -13.54
N PRO A 524 -9.82 31.40 -14.18
CA PRO A 524 -10.08 31.00 -15.55
C PRO A 524 -11.31 30.10 -15.67
N ASN A 525 -12.04 30.23 -16.79
CA ASN A 525 -13.26 29.45 -17.04
C ASN A 525 -13.01 27.94 -17.18
N SER A 526 -11.78 27.49 -17.38
CA SER A 526 -11.39 26.07 -17.42
C SER A 526 -11.37 25.41 -16.04
N LEU A 527 -11.42 26.18 -14.96
CA LEU A 527 -11.22 25.69 -13.61
C LEU A 527 -12.38 24.78 -13.17
N THR A 528 -12.06 23.53 -12.82
CA THR A 528 -13.02 22.52 -12.35
C THR A 528 -12.90 22.24 -10.86
N LYS A 529 -11.72 22.47 -10.27
CA LYS A 529 -11.47 22.30 -8.84
C LYS A 529 -10.77 23.52 -8.25
N LEU A 530 -11.37 24.08 -7.21
CA LEU A 530 -10.83 25.20 -6.44
C LEU A 530 -10.83 24.86 -4.95
N THR A 531 -9.68 25.04 -4.32
CA THR A 531 -9.53 24.89 -2.87
C THR A 531 -8.93 26.17 -2.30
N PHE A 532 -9.65 26.75 -1.34
CA PHE A 532 -9.15 27.79 -0.45
C PHE A 532 -8.69 27.16 0.86
N GLY A 533 -7.50 27.51 1.31
CA GLY A 533 -6.94 26.99 2.56
C GLY A 533 -7.44 27.70 3.80
N ARG A 534 -6.76 27.42 4.92
CA ARG A 534 -7.25 27.65 6.28
C ARG A 534 -7.75 29.07 6.56
N ASP A 535 -6.97 30.08 6.20
CA ASP A 535 -7.15 31.48 6.61
C ASP A 535 -8.01 32.30 5.63
N PHE A 536 -8.46 31.73 4.52
CA PHE A 536 -9.28 32.44 3.55
C PHE A 536 -10.66 32.78 4.15
N ASP A 537 -10.93 34.07 4.31
CA ASP A 537 -12.19 34.59 4.85
C ASP A 537 -12.60 35.90 4.14
N GLN A 538 -12.42 35.95 2.82
CA GLN A 538 -12.87 37.07 2.00
C GLN A 538 -14.25 36.80 1.40
N VAL A 539 -15.04 37.87 1.23
CA VAL A 539 -16.31 37.80 0.50
C VAL A 539 -16.01 37.36 -0.94
N VAL A 540 -16.82 36.45 -1.46
CA VAL A 540 -16.78 36.00 -2.86
C VAL A 540 -17.99 36.62 -3.58
N PRO A 541 -17.82 37.70 -4.37
CA PRO A 541 -18.93 38.33 -5.07
C PRO A 541 -19.56 37.40 -6.14
N PRO A 542 -20.86 37.56 -6.45
CA PRO A 542 -21.49 36.91 -7.60
C PRO A 542 -20.71 37.14 -8.90
N GLY A 543 -20.55 36.08 -9.70
CA GLY A 543 -19.75 36.12 -10.94
C GLY A 543 -18.24 36.04 -10.76
N THR A 544 -17.74 35.78 -9.54
CA THR A 544 -16.31 35.53 -9.28
C THR A 544 -15.90 34.10 -9.62
N LEU A 545 -16.72 33.11 -9.24
CA LEU A 545 -16.43 31.70 -9.48
C LEU A 545 -16.77 31.31 -10.93
N PRO A 546 -15.89 30.57 -11.62
CA PRO A 546 -16.12 30.22 -13.02
C PRO A 546 -17.22 29.16 -13.18
N ASN A 547 -17.95 29.22 -14.29
CA ASN A 547 -19.13 28.38 -14.52
C ASN A 547 -18.82 26.88 -14.61
N ASN A 548 -17.60 26.47 -14.96
CA ASN A 548 -17.22 25.05 -15.07
C ASN A 548 -16.72 24.44 -13.75
N LEU A 549 -16.75 25.20 -12.65
CA LEU A 549 -16.29 24.73 -11.35
C LEU A 549 -17.21 23.62 -10.83
N ALA A 550 -16.65 22.42 -10.66
CA ALA A 550 -17.36 21.23 -10.20
C ALA A 550 -17.11 20.94 -8.71
N THR A 551 -15.91 21.28 -8.21
CA THR A 551 -15.53 21.09 -6.79
C THR A 551 -15.02 22.39 -6.19
N LEU A 552 -15.64 22.79 -5.07
CA LEU A 552 -15.22 23.94 -4.28
C LEU A 552 -15.03 23.53 -2.82
N THR A 553 -13.89 23.89 -2.26
CA THR A 553 -13.57 23.67 -0.85
C THR A 553 -13.16 24.99 -0.21
N PHE A 554 -13.86 25.36 0.86
CA PHE A 554 -13.47 26.45 1.76
C PHE A 554 -12.74 25.92 2.98
N GLY A 555 -11.72 26.64 3.43
CA GLY A 555 -10.90 26.25 4.57
C GLY A 555 -11.53 26.59 5.92
N TYR A 556 -10.76 26.29 6.98
CA TYR A 556 -11.21 26.29 8.37
C TYR A 556 -11.88 27.59 8.83
N TYR A 557 -11.32 28.76 8.52
CA TYR A 557 -11.79 30.04 9.04
C TYR A 557 -12.86 30.72 8.18
N PHE A 558 -13.16 30.20 6.99
CA PHE A 558 -14.13 30.83 6.09
C PHE A 558 -15.52 30.92 6.74
N ASN A 559 -16.02 32.14 6.88
CA ASN A 559 -17.31 32.40 7.52
C ASN A 559 -18.05 33.61 6.90
N GLN A 560 -17.88 33.83 5.59
CA GLN A 560 -18.58 34.89 4.87
C GLN A 560 -19.93 34.43 4.32
N VAL A 561 -20.88 35.35 4.21
CA VAL A 561 -22.19 35.09 3.60
C VAL A 561 -22.01 34.79 2.12
N ILE A 562 -22.58 33.67 1.65
CA ILE A 562 -22.63 33.33 0.23
C ILE A 562 -23.95 33.86 -0.34
N LEU A 563 -23.89 34.85 -1.24
CA LEU A 563 -25.08 35.42 -1.87
C LEU A 563 -25.60 34.52 -3.01
N PRO A 564 -26.92 34.55 -3.31
CA PRO A 564 -27.46 33.90 -4.50
C PRO A 564 -26.72 34.34 -5.78
N GLY A 565 -26.39 33.38 -6.64
CA GLY A 565 -25.58 33.62 -7.85
C GLY A 565 -24.06 33.63 -7.62
N THR A 566 -23.59 33.42 -6.40
CA THR A 566 -22.14 33.24 -6.10
C THR A 566 -21.64 31.87 -6.54
N LEU A 567 -22.36 30.80 -6.19
CA LEU A 567 -22.00 29.44 -6.53
C LEU A 567 -22.43 29.12 -7.98
N PRO A 568 -21.55 28.58 -8.83
CA PRO A 568 -21.86 28.32 -10.24
C PRO A 568 -22.78 27.10 -10.39
N ASN A 569 -23.60 27.12 -11.45
CA ASN A 569 -24.63 26.10 -11.68
C ASN A 569 -24.10 24.68 -11.96
N ASN A 570 -22.80 24.51 -12.26
CA ASN A 570 -22.20 23.19 -12.49
C ASN A 570 -21.52 22.59 -11.24
N LEU A 571 -21.60 23.26 -10.09
CA LEU A 571 -20.96 22.82 -8.86
C LEU A 571 -21.63 21.56 -8.31
N THR A 572 -20.89 20.45 -8.22
CA THR A 572 -21.41 19.16 -7.74
C THR A 572 -20.95 18.83 -6.32
N THR A 573 -19.76 19.29 -5.94
CA THR A 573 -19.17 19.06 -4.61
C THR A 573 -18.83 20.39 -3.95
N LEU A 574 -19.41 20.65 -2.79
CA LEU A 574 -19.14 21.81 -1.97
C LEU A 574 -18.77 21.37 -0.54
N THR A 575 -17.65 21.86 -0.05
CA THR A 575 -17.18 21.60 1.31
C THR A 575 -16.93 22.93 2.01
N PHE A 576 -17.58 23.14 3.15
CA PHE A 576 -17.31 24.23 4.07
C PHE A 576 -16.39 23.77 5.21
N GLY A 577 -15.49 24.64 5.64
CA GLY A 577 -14.61 24.38 6.78
C GLY A 577 -15.30 24.56 8.13
N TYR A 578 -14.52 24.34 9.19
CA TYR A 578 -14.98 24.25 10.57
C TYR A 578 -15.81 25.46 11.04
N ASN A 579 -15.39 26.69 10.77
CA ASN A 579 -16.03 27.90 11.31
C ASN A 579 -17.23 28.41 10.50
N PHE A 580 -17.54 27.80 9.36
CA PHE A 580 -18.64 28.29 8.53
C PHE A 580 -19.97 28.14 9.28
N ASN A 581 -20.62 29.26 9.59
CA ASN A 581 -21.86 29.27 10.34
C ASN A 581 -22.83 30.37 9.86
N GLN A 582 -22.80 30.69 8.56
CA GLN A 582 -23.72 31.64 7.96
C GLN A 582 -25.03 30.99 7.51
N VAL A 583 -26.11 31.76 7.55
CA VAL A 583 -27.41 31.29 7.05
C VAL A 583 -27.31 31.06 5.54
N VAL A 584 -27.70 29.87 5.09
CA VAL A 584 -27.78 29.53 3.66
C VAL A 584 -29.09 30.08 3.09
N LEU A 585 -29.01 31.19 2.37
CA LEU A 585 -30.19 31.85 1.79
C LEU A 585 -30.84 30.99 0.69
N PRO A 586 -32.17 31.06 0.48
CA PRO A 586 -32.82 30.41 -0.66
C PRO A 586 -32.19 30.83 -2.00
N GLY A 587 -31.96 29.87 -2.90
CA GLY A 587 -31.32 30.11 -4.19
C GLY A 587 -29.78 30.23 -4.16
N THR A 588 -29.15 30.04 -2.99
CA THR A 588 -27.68 30.04 -2.86
C THR A 588 -27.03 28.77 -3.39
N LEU A 589 -27.60 27.60 -3.03
CA LEU A 589 -27.07 26.30 -3.44
C LEU A 589 -27.62 25.93 -4.82
N PRO A 590 -26.76 25.62 -5.81
CA PRO A 590 -27.23 25.22 -7.13
C PRO A 590 -27.81 23.79 -7.10
N ASN A 591 -28.78 23.51 -7.98
CA ASN A 591 -29.47 22.22 -8.05
C ASN A 591 -28.57 21.03 -8.45
N SER A 592 -27.36 21.31 -8.92
CA SER A 592 -26.36 20.32 -9.35
C SER A 592 -25.55 19.71 -8.20
N ILE A 593 -25.66 20.24 -6.98
CA ILE A 593 -24.92 19.73 -5.81
C ILE A 593 -25.34 18.30 -5.49
N THR A 594 -24.40 17.37 -5.56
CA THR A 594 -24.58 15.96 -5.19
C THR A 594 -23.91 15.62 -3.86
N LYS A 595 -22.88 16.38 -3.47
CA LYS A 595 -22.15 16.23 -2.20
C LYS A 595 -21.98 17.59 -1.54
N LEU A 596 -22.50 17.73 -0.33
CA LEU A 596 -22.40 18.94 0.48
C LEU A 596 -21.85 18.56 1.85
N THR A 597 -20.75 19.17 2.27
CA THR A 597 -20.19 18.93 3.60
C THR A 597 -20.15 20.24 4.37
N PHE A 598 -20.69 20.22 5.59
CA PHE A 598 -20.57 21.31 6.55
C PHE A 598 -19.54 20.94 7.60
N GLY A 599 -18.75 21.93 8.04
CA GLY A 599 -17.86 21.76 9.18
C GLY A 599 -18.60 21.80 10.52
N TYR A 600 -17.94 21.33 11.57
CA TYR A 600 -18.47 21.22 12.93
C TYR A 600 -19.14 22.48 13.50
N GLY A 601 -18.65 23.68 13.17
CA GLY A 601 -19.18 24.94 13.68
C GLY A 601 -20.52 25.36 13.06
N PHE A 602 -21.02 24.64 12.06
CA PHE A 602 -22.30 24.94 11.43
C PHE A 602 -23.46 24.52 12.34
N ASN A 603 -24.23 25.49 12.81
CA ASN A 603 -25.41 25.27 13.66
C ASN A 603 -26.67 25.99 13.16
N GLN A 604 -26.66 26.47 11.91
CA GLN A 604 -27.81 27.12 11.28
C GLN A 604 -28.86 26.09 10.79
N VAL A 605 -30.10 26.56 10.64
CA VAL A 605 -31.18 25.74 10.08
C VAL A 605 -30.92 25.49 8.60
N VAL A 606 -30.83 24.20 8.24
CA VAL A 606 -30.69 23.75 6.85
C VAL A 606 -32.03 23.94 6.12
N PRO A 607 -32.09 24.67 4.98
CA PRO A 607 -33.32 24.87 4.23
C PRO A 607 -34.05 23.56 3.88
N PRO A 608 -35.40 23.53 3.94
CA PRO A 608 -36.20 22.39 3.49
C PRO A 608 -35.91 22.07 2.01
N GLY A 609 -35.49 20.84 1.72
CA GLY A 609 -35.16 20.39 0.35
C GLY A 609 -33.75 19.81 0.18
N LEU A 610 -32.85 20.05 1.13
CA LEU A 610 -31.47 19.53 1.10
C LEU A 610 -31.34 18.06 1.52
N PHE A 611 -32.41 17.45 2.04
CA PHE A 611 -32.46 16.03 2.46
C PHE A 611 -32.27 15.00 1.32
N LYS A 612 -32.24 15.44 0.05
CA LYS A 612 -31.92 14.59 -1.12
C LYS A 612 -30.42 14.58 -1.46
N ILE A 613 -29.61 15.38 -0.77
CA ILE A 613 -28.17 15.50 -0.99
C ILE A 613 -27.47 14.72 0.12
N ASN A 614 -26.45 13.93 -0.22
CA ASN A 614 -25.61 13.29 0.79
C ASN A 614 -24.79 14.38 1.49
N TYR A 615 -25.15 14.70 2.74
CA TYR A 615 -24.39 15.62 3.59
C TYR A 615 -23.94 14.97 4.90
N SER A 616 -22.72 15.30 5.32
CA SER A 616 -22.09 14.86 6.58
C SER A 616 -21.69 16.08 7.41
N HIS A 617 -21.62 15.90 8.72
CA HIS A 617 -20.87 16.76 9.64
C HIS A 617 -19.58 16.02 9.97
N ASP A 618 -18.44 16.66 9.71
CA ASP A 618 -17.11 16.14 10.07
C ASP A 618 -16.69 16.59 11.48
#